data_AF-A0A1E5QQD0-F1
#
_entry.id   AF-A0A1E5QQD0-F1
#
_cell.length_a   1.000
_cell.length_b   1.000
_cell.length_c   1.000
_cell.angle_alpha   90.00
_cell.angle_beta   90.00
_cell.angle_gamma   90.00
#
_symmetry.space_group_name_H-M   'P 1'
#
loop_
_entity.id
_entity.type
_entity.pdbx_description
1 polymer ?
#
loop_
_entity_poly.entity_id
_entity_poly.type
_entity_poly.pdbx_seq_one_letter_code
_entity_poly.pdbx_strand_id
1 'polypeptide(L)' 'MSAVEFTARVRDGQIEVPEEYQEMLAGVERVKITVTSQKRTAAVGSIARLINNPIKLKTFVSLSREEAHERG' A
#
# COMPACT_ATOMS: atom_id res chain seq x y z
N MET A 1 -2.98 -26.88 -11.50
CA MET A 1 -3.83 -25.67 -11.48
C MET A 1 -2.90 -24.48 -11.68
N SER A 2 -3.08 -23.70 -12.75
CA SER A 2 -2.32 -22.47 -12.98
C SER A 2 -3.15 -21.30 -12.42
N ALA A 3 -2.53 -20.47 -11.58
CA ALA A 3 -3.15 -19.27 -11.02
C ALA A 3 -2.43 -18.05 -11.59
N VAL A 4 -3.20 -17.07 -12.06
CA VAL A 4 -2.67 -15.82 -12.61
C VAL A 4 -2.97 -14.73 -11.59
N GLU A 5 -1.92 -14.08 -11.11
CA GLU A 5 -2.04 -12.95 -10.21
C GLU A 5 -1.69 -11.68 -10.97
N PHE A 6 -2.61 -10.71 -10.96
CA PHE A 6 -2.40 -9.42 -11.60
C PHE A 6 -3.01 -8.30 -10.77
N THR A 7 -2.47 -7.10 -10.95
CA THR A 7 -3.03 -5.89 -10.36
C THR A 7 -3.96 -5.24 -11.37
N ALA A 8 -5.23 -5.12 -11.03
CA ALA A 8 -6.26 -4.46 -11.83
C ALA A 8 -6.72 -3.16 -11.20
N ARG A 9 -7.15 -2.22 -12.04
CA ARG A 9 -7.87 -1.04 -11.59
C ARG A 9 -9.31 -1.44 -11.26
N VAL A 10 -9.83 -0.88 -10.17
CA VAL A 10 -11.24 -0.98 -9.82
C VAL A 10 -11.90 0.35 -10.13
N ARG A 11 -12.89 0.35 -11.02
CA ARG A 11 -13.70 1.53 -11.39
C ARG A 11 -15.17 1.21 -11.17
N ASP A 12 -15.83 1.98 -10.32
CA ASP A 12 -17.26 1.82 -10.00
C ASP A 12 -17.66 0.38 -9.59
N GLY A 13 -16.77 -0.29 -8.85
CA GLY A 13 -16.96 -1.68 -8.42
C GLY A 13 -16.69 -2.74 -9.49
N GLN A 14 -16.30 -2.33 -10.70
CA GLN A 14 -15.87 -3.23 -11.78
C GLN A 14 -14.35 -3.39 -11.77
N ILE A 15 -13.89 -4.63 -11.87
CA ILE A 15 -12.47 -4.97 -12.00
C ILE A 15 -12.15 -5.03 -13.50
N GLU A 16 -11.35 -4.10 -13.99
CA GLU A 16 -10.92 -4.10 -15.40
C GLU A 16 -9.73 -5.04 -15.56
N VAL A 17 -9.88 -6.09 -16.38
CA VAL A 17 -8.78 -7.00 -16.73
C VAL A 17 -7.77 -6.27 -17.63
N PRO A 18 -6.48 -6.20 -17.25
CA PRO A 18 -5.45 -5.60 -18.09
C PRO A 18 -5.32 -6.31 -19.44
N GLU A 19 -5.03 -5.58 -20.51
CA GLU A 19 -4.96 -6.10 -21.89
C GLU A 19 -4.05 -7.34 -22.01
N GLU A 20 -2.92 -7.35 -21.30
CA GLU A 20 -1.95 -8.45 -21.32
C GLU A 20 -2.54 -9.81 -20.87
N TYR A 21 -3.65 -9.80 -20.12
CA TYR A 21 -4.33 -11.01 -19.66
C TYR A 21 -5.64 -11.30 -20.39
N GLN A 22 -6.10 -10.40 -21.29
CA GLN A 22 -7.37 -10.57 -22.00
C GLN A 22 -7.33 -11.77 -22.95
N GLU A 23 -6.24 -11.95 -23.71
CA GLU A 23 -6.08 -13.10 -24.60
C GLU A 23 -6.01 -14.42 -23.83
N MET A 24 -5.39 -14.42 -22.65
CA MET A 24 -5.35 -15.60 -21.77
C MET A 24 -6.71 -15.99 -21.22
N LEU A 25 -7.62 -15.03 -21.08
CA LEU A 25 -8.99 -15.24 -20.61
C LEU A 25 -9.98 -15.39 -21.78
N ALA A 26 -9.53 -15.18 -23.02
CA ALA A 26 -10.35 -15.34 -24.20
C ALA A 26 -10.77 -16.81 -24.37
N GLY A 27 -12.08 -17.06 -24.36
CA GLY A 27 -12.64 -18.41 -24.46
C GLY A 27 -12.85 -19.13 -23.14
N VAL A 28 -12.57 -18.49 -21.99
CA VAL A 28 -12.86 -19.06 -20.68
C VAL A 28 -14.25 -18.62 -20.21
N GLU A 29 -15.17 -19.57 -20.03
CA GLU A 29 -16.57 -19.27 -19.66
C GLU A 29 -16.71 -18.87 -18.17
N ARG A 30 -15.88 -19.42 -17.28
CA ARG A 30 -15.90 -19.12 -15.84
C ARG A 30 -14.51 -19.16 -15.23
N VAL A 31 -14.23 -18.18 -14.36
CA VAL A 31 -13.00 -18.13 -13.54
C VAL A 31 -13.33 -17.93 -12.07
N LYS A 32 -12.49 -18.47 -11.19
CA LYS A 32 -12.51 -18.18 -9.76
C LYS A 32 -11.57 -17.00 -9.50
N ILE A 33 -12.10 -15.91 -8.95
CA ILE A 33 -11.33 -14.70 -8.66
C ILE A 33 -11.10 -14.59 -7.14
N THR A 34 -9.86 -14.34 -6.73
CA THR A 34 -9.51 -13.96 -5.36
C THR A 34 -9.13 -12.49 -5.37
N VAL A 35 -9.90 -11.66 -4.66
CA VAL A 35 -9.67 -10.21 -4.60
C VAL A 35 -9.02 -9.86 -3.27
N THR A 36 -7.77 -9.40 -3.31
CA THR A 36 -7.05 -8.90 -2.15
C THR A 36 -6.88 -7.40 -2.27
N SER A 37 -7.70 -6.62 -1.57
CA SER A 37 -7.56 -5.16 -1.55
C SER A 37 -6.53 -4.75 -0.49
N GLN A 38 -5.43 -4.13 -0.89
CA GLN A 38 -4.67 -3.31 0.05
C GLN A 38 -5.43 -2.01 0.26
N LYS A 39 -6.22 -1.92 1.34
CA LYS A 39 -6.59 -0.60 1.85
C LYS A 39 -5.26 0.09 2.16
N ARG A 40 -4.92 1.14 1.42
CA ARG A 40 -4.05 2.18 1.98
C ARG A 40 -4.78 2.61 3.23
N THR A 41 -4.34 2.12 4.38
CA THR A 41 -4.66 2.77 5.64
C THR A 41 -4.29 4.21 5.38
N ALA A 42 -5.29 5.10 5.39
CA ALA A 42 -4.99 6.51 5.33
C ALA A 42 -3.92 6.79 6.41
N ALA A 43 -3.17 7.88 6.27
CA ALA A 43 -2.17 8.29 7.25
C ALA A 43 -2.85 8.71 8.59
N VAL A 44 -3.61 7.80 9.19
CA VAL A 44 -4.43 7.92 10.41
C VAL A 44 -3.91 6.99 11.51
N GLY A 45 -2.82 6.27 11.27
CA GLY A 45 -2.11 5.53 12.30
C GLY A 45 -1.47 6.47 13.33
N SER A 46 -1.22 5.97 14.53
CA SER A 46 -0.61 6.74 15.63
C SER A 46 0.69 7.42 15.21
N ILE A 47 1.51 6.75 14.39
CA ILE A 47 2.76 7.31 13.85
C ILE A 47 2.50 8.55 12.97
N ALA A 48 1.52 8.49 12.07
CA ALA A 48 1.18 9.63 11.21
C ALA A 48 0.65 10.83 12.02
N ARG A 49 -0.10 10.58 13.10
CA ARG A 49 -0.54 11.63 14.03
C ARG A 49 0.64 12.24 14.78
N LEU A 50 1.61 11.43 15.22
CA LEU A 50 2.80 11.91 15.93
C LEU A 50 3.77 12.68 15.03
N ILE A 51 3.87 12.33 13.75
CA ILE A 51 4.67 13.10 12.78
C ILE A 51 4.10 14.53 12.63
N ASN A 52 2.78 14.67 12.55
CA ASN A 52 2.13 15.98 12.40
C ASN A 52 1.99 16.74 13.73
N ASN A 53 1.90 16.03 14.85
CA ASN A 53 1.80 16.61 16.19
C ASN A 53 2.71 15.83 17.17
N PRO A 54 4.03 16.14 17.18
CA PRO A 54 4.98 15.44 18.02
C PRO A 54 4.72 15.73 19.50
N ILE A 55 4.84 14.69 20.33
CA ILE A 55 4.72 14.84 21.78
C ILE A 55 5.95 15.62 22.28
N LYS A 56 5.68 16.82 22.81
CA LYS A 56 6.72 17.67 23.42
C LYS A 56 7.07 17.13 24.81
N LEU A 57 8.18 16.40 24.92
CA LEU A 57 8.73 16.01 26.21
C LEU A 57 9.64 17.15 26.72
N LYS A 58 9.44 17.60 27.95
CA LYS A 58 10.24 18.68 28.56
C LYS A 58 11.73 18.36 28.65
N THR A 59 12.08 17.08 28.63
CA THR A 59 13.45 16.55 28.70
C THR A 59 14.03 16.22 27.33
N PHE A 60 13.29 16.46 26.24
CA PHE A 60 13.78 16.15 24.89
C PHE A 60 14.75 17.22 24.41
N VAL A 61 15.99 16.80 24.17
CA VAL A 61 17.01 17.59 23.51
C VAL A 61 17.20 17.00 22.12
N SER A 62 16.96 17.80 21.08
CA SER A 62 17.24 17.37 19.71
C SER A 62 18.74 17.24 19.52
N LEU A 63 19.17 16.11 18.97
CA LEU A 63 20.56 15.96 18.54
C LEU A 63 20.88 16.97 17.44
N SER A 64 22.09 17.50 17.46
CA SER A 64 22.63 18.22 16.31
C SER A 64 22.83 17.27 15.12
N ARG A 65 23.03 17.85 13.94
CA ARG A 65 23.23 17.07 12.72
C ARG A 65 24.54 16.28 12.79
N GLU A 66 25.54 16.85 13.43
CA GLU A 66 26.85 16.27 13.68
C GLU A 66 26.73 15.10 14.66
N GLU A 67 26.01 15.28 15.78
CA GLU A 67 25.77 14.24 16.79
C GLU A 67 24.96 13.05 16.25
N ALA A 68 24.03 13.29 15.34
CA ALA A 68 23.27 12.23 14.70
C ALA A 68 24.12 11.42 13.71
N HIS A 69 25.04 12.07 13.00
CA HIS A 69 25.92 11.42 12.03
C HIS A 69 26.95 10.51 12.69
N GLU A 70 27.47 10.88 13.86
CA GLU A 70 28.43 10.07 14.63
C GLU A 70 27.79 8.80 15.25
N ARG A 71 26.46 8.72 15.33
CA ARG A 71 25.71 7.61 15.97
C ARG A 71 25.03 6.67 14.98
N GLY A 72 25.05 6.96 13.69
CA GLY A 72 24.44 6.15 12.61
C GLY A 72 25.46 5.26 11.93
#